data_AF-A0A378TTS2-F1
#
_entry.id   AF-A0A378TTS2-F1
#
_cell.length_a   1.000
_cell.length_b   1.000
_cell.length_c   1.000
_cell.angle_alpha   90.00
_cell.angle_beta   90.00
_cell.angle_gamma   90.00
#
_symmetry.space_group_name_H-M   'P 1'
#
loop_
_entity.id
_entity.type
_entity.pdbx_description
1 polymer ?
#
loop_
_entity_poly.entity_id
_entity_poly.type
_entity_poly.pdbx_seq_one_letter_code
_entity_poly.pdbx_strand_id
1 'polypeptide(L)'
;MSATSREPVSSAITGTNNPTRHVNISLPNFTVHFRSPDINNQDKLGRYGFDYPRDEDFYPIEKINGQYQTVAKNVVALQDSYWQEVTGNYLKEFGYIPAWLYMFPNTTNDIFAGGSNMHAEGIALNLQIHENYNQGLDYNTTLLLSASDDKIVVSPTVIPVSDFQGTRKVFDIDKRSNMKKQRVQHTLNPAYAQKTKVVIKLKPNTVLTKHARINIHVDVKGQKILVGMLMVHKNNITYKSELVLVKVRSNANSPIFPSPSGDVEYYLKRRFFNQALIRAEVVLETKFDLVELSKTHQEVRSFLGQYDEKNYVGMSATDFILNGIKNLYEKYGDKQPKDDRGKVIKLDDSNNKRTFVFITDFDIGYNGLASYDNSSGKFKFGNYIIIFKPAKKRNDTLAHELGHSFGLFHVFESIDANKFQFHQGYSNKVMDYLQRKDGSENKYIRRLFMRHEWYIMQKDQSVVKAFYYKGN
;
A
#
# COMPACT_ATOMS: atom_id res chain seq x y z
N MET A 1 -41.87 58.21 -66.51
CA MET A 1 -41.64 57.11 -65.55
C MET A 1 -40.17 57.10 -65.16
N SER A 2 -39.87 57.51 -63.93
CA SER A 2 -38.68 57.11 -63.16
C SER A 2 -38.85 57.69 -61.76
N ALA A 3 -38.68 56.82 -60.77
CA ALA A 3 -38.97 57.06 -59.37
C ALA A 3 -37.81 57.74 -58.64
N THR A 4 -38.12 58.55 -57.64
CA THR A 4 -37.20 58.89 -56.55
C THR A 4 -37.99 58.97 -55.23
N SER A 5 -37.56 58.26 -54.20
CA SER A 5 -38.07 58.38 -52.84
C SER A 5 -36.92 58.38 -51.82
N ARG A 6 -36.67 59.60 -51.30
CA ARG A 6 -36.33 60.02 -49.93
C ARG A 6 -35.57 59.06 -48.98
N GLU A 7 -34.40 59.52 -48.53
CA GLU A 7 -33.89 59.31 -47.15
C GLU A 7 -34.62 60.23 -46.15
N PRO A 8 -34.62 59.93 -44.83
CA PRO A 8 -33.67 60.64 -43.96
C PRO A 8 -33.16 59.89 -42.69
N VAL A 9 -31.91 60.22 -42.34
CA VAL A 9 -31.36 60.62 -41.02
C VAL A 9 -31.73 59.80 -39.77
N SER A 10 -30.72 59.14 -39.19
CA SER A 10 -30.71 58.68 -37.80
C SER A 10 -29.63 59.43 -37.00
N SER A 11 -30.07 60.08 -35.93
CA SER A 11 -29.30 60.85 -34.97
C SER A 11 -28.45 59.99 -34.04
N ALA A 12 -27.20 60.38 -33.84
CA ALA A 12 -26.33 59.86 -32.78
C ALA A 12 -26.79 60.34 -31.40
N ILE A 13 -26.81 59.43 -30.41
CA ILE A 13 -26.62 59.75 -28.99
C ILE A 13 -25.60 58.75 -28.41
N THR A 14 -24.64 59.34 -27.73
CA THR A 14 -23.44 58.84 -27.08
C THR A 14 -23.67 57.94 -25.86
N GLY A 15 -22.73 57.00 -25.64
CA GLY A 15 -22.27 56.63 -24.29
C GLY A 15 -22.60 55.21 -23.82
N THR A 16 -21.60 54.34 -23.80
CA THR A 16 -20.90 53.93 -22.55
C THR A 16 -19.98 52.74 -22.85
N ASN A 17 -18.70 52.91 -22.51
CA ASN A 17 -17.69 51.87 -22.49
C ASN A 17 -18.13 50.75 -21.53
N ASN A 18 -18.27 49.53 -22.05
CA ASN A 18 -18.47 48.35 -21.21
C ASN A 18 -17.30 47.38 -21.44
N PRO A 19 -16.20 47.45 -20.65
CA PRO A 19 -15.10 46.52 -20.77
C PRO A 19 -15.28 45.37 -19.77
N THR A 20 -16.39 44.63 -19.87
CA THR A 20 -16.42 43.25 -19.34
C THR A 20 -16.36 42.31 -20.52
N ARG A 21 -15.18 42.28 -21.15
CA ARG A 21 -14.76 41.12 -21.94
C ARG A 21 -14.65 39.99 -20.93
N HIS A 22 -15.75 39.25 -20.72
CA HIS A 22 -15.73 37.98 -20.01
C HIS A 22 -14.72 37.10 -20.75
N VAL A 23 -13.51 37.04 -20.21
CA VAL A 23 -12.51 36.10 -20.68
C VAL A 23 -13.08 34.74 -20.28
N ASN A 24 -13.69 34.04 -21.24
CA ASN A 24 -13.94 32.61 -21.08
C ASN A 24 -12.57 31.96 -20.92
N ILE A 25 -12.20 31.68 -19.68
CA ILE A 25 -11.05 30.84 -19.33
C ILE A 25 -11.58 29.42 -19.46
N SER A 26 -11.23 28.72 -20.55
CA SER A 26 -11.52 27.29 -20.62
C SER A 26 -10.68 26.62 -19.53
N LEU A 27 -11.35 26.03 -18.54
CA LEU A 27 -10.68 25.26 -17.51
C LEU A 27 -9.89 24.11 -18.17
N PRO A 28 -8.72 23.75 -17.62
CA PRO A 28 -7.96 22.61 -18.09
C PRO A 28 -8.85 21.37 -18.13
N ASN A 29 -8.84 20.69 -19.26
CA ASN A 29 -9.60 19.47 -19.50
C ASN A 29 -8.80 18.24 -19.08
N PHE A 30 -7.99 18.28 -18.01
CA PHE A 30 -7.23 17.12 -17.57
C PHE A 30 -6.90 17.19 -16.08
N THR A 31 -6.53 16.04 -15.52
CA THR A 31 -5.97 15.92 -14.17
C THR A 31 -4.60 15.24 -14.21
N VAL A 32 -3.76 15.55 -13.22
CA VAL A 32 -2.39 15.01 -13.11
C VAL A 32 -2.25 14.16 -11.85
N HIS A 33 -1.89 12.90 -12.04
CA HIS A 33 -1.84 11.88 -11.01
C HIS A 33 -0.40 11.46 -10.73
N PHE A 34 -0.06 11.38 -9.45
CA PHE A 34 1.18 10.74 -9.03
C PHE A 34 0.99 9.22 -9.10
N ARG A 35 1.94 8.53 -9.74
CA ARG A 35 1.91 7.08 -9.96
C ARG A 35 3.18 6.44 -9.43
N SER A 36 3.06 5.17 -9.07
CA SER A 36 4.21 4.38 -8.63
C SER A 36 5.25 4.33 -9.75
N PRO A 37 6.56 4.28 -9.43
CA PRO A 37 7.54 3.79 -10.39
C PRO A 37 7.09 2.43 -10.95
N ASP A 38 7.50 2.16 -12.20
CA ASP A 38 7.07 1.00 -12.99
C ASP A 38 6.93 -0.25 -12.12
N ILE A 39 5.79 -0.94 -12.20
CA ILE A 39 5.48 -2.12 -11.39
C ILE A 39 6.49 -3.25 -11.60
N ASN A 40 7.17 -3.24 -12.75
CA ASN A 40 8.23 -4.18 -13.08
C ASN A 40 9.59 -3.78 -12.48
N ASN A 41 9.73 -2.56 -11.97
CA ASN A 41 10.92 -2.13 -11.23
C ASN A 41 10.81 -2.59 -9.77
N GLN A 42 11.07 -3.89 -9.59
CA GLN A 42 11.02 -4.59 -8.31
C GLN A 42 11.84 -3.90 -7.22
N ASP A 43 12.87 -3.16 -7.63
CA ASP A 43 13.75 -2.45 -6.71
C ASP A 43 13.17 -1.17 -6.14
N LYS A 44 12.08 -0.62 -6.64
CA LYS A 44 11.51 0.62 -6.08
C LYS A 44 10.25 0.40 -5.25
N LEU A 45 9.51 -0.68 -5.50
CA LEU A 45 8.28 -1.01 -4.78
C LEU A 45 8.54 -1.38 -3.31
N GLY A 46 7.69 -0.87 -2.43
CA GLY A 46 7.70 -1.14 -0.99
C GLY A 46 8.82 -0.44 -0.21
N ARG A 47 9.68 0.36 -0.87
CA ARG A 47 10.72 1.15 -0.20
C ARG A 47 10.20 2.34 0.59
N TYR A 48 8.92 2.69 0.44
CA TYR A 48 8.25 3.78 1.14
C TYR A 48 6.74 3.54 1.03
N GLY A 49 5.96 4.16 1.90
CA GLY A 49 4.50 4.01 1.87
C GLY A 49 3.95 4.78 0.70
N PHE A 50 3.32 4.12 -0.26
CA PHE A 50 2.68 4.80 -1.37
C PHE A 50 1.40 4.11 -1.76
N ASP A 51 0.30 4.68 -1.30
CA ASP A 51 -1.05 4.23 -1.64
C ASP A 51 -1.56 5.16 -2.74
N TYR A 52 -1.72 4.61 -3.94
CA TYR A 52 -2.15 5.37 -5.11
C TYR A 52 -3.33 4.67 -5.78
N PRO A 53 -4.28 5.44 -6.31
CA PRO A 53 -5.45 4.87 -6.95
C PRO A 53 -5.06 4.23 -8.27
N ARG A 54 -5.14 2.90 -8.37
CA ARG A 54 -4.88 2.18 -9.62
C ARG A 54 -6.12 2.24 -10.49
N ASP A 55 -5.96 2.43 -11.78
CA ASP A 55 -7.11 2.59 -12.69
C ASP A 55 -8.01 1.33 -12.64
N GLU A 56 -7.44 0.14 -12.49
CA GLU A 56 -8.18 -1.13 -12.38
C GLU A 56 -9.01 -1.24 -11.09
N ASP A 57 -8.65 -0.51 -10.02
CA ASP A 57 -9.41 -0.52 -8.77
C ASP A 57 -10.71 0.29 -8.88
N PHE A 58 -10.77 1.30 -9.75
CA PHE A 58 -11.90 2.23 -9.85
C PHE A 58 -12.68 2.13 -11.17
N TYR A 59 -12.08 1.57 -12.23
CA TYR A 59 -12.70 1.44 -13.54
C TYR A 59 -12.80 -0.02 -13.99
N PRO A 60 -13.90 -0.40 -14.68
CA PRO A 60 -14.09 -1.77 -15.13
C PRO A 60 -13.25 -2.09 -16.38
N ILE A 61 -11.95 -2.21 -16.18
CA ILE A 61 -10.95 -2.46 -17.23
C ILE A 61 -10.21 -3.80 -17.05
N GLU A 62 -10.44 -4.51 -15.94
CA GLU A 62 -9.87 -5.83 -15.69
C GLU A 62 -10.89 -6.92 -16.02
N LYS A 63 -10.45 -7.96 -16.73
CA LYS A 63 -11.30 -9.11 -17.05
C LYS A 63 -11.33 -10.10 -15.88
N ILE A 64 -12.46 -10.17 -15.19
CA ILE A 64 -12.71 -11.02 -14.03
C ILE A 64 -13.88 -11.94 -14.36
N ASN A 65 -13.66 -13.26 -14.30
CA ASN A 65 -14.65 -14.28 -14.69
C ASN A 65 -15.24 -14.03 -16.09
N GLY A 66 -14.40 -13.60 -17.04
CA GLY A 66 -14.81 -13.33 -18.41
C GLY A 66 -15.47 -11.97 -18.67
N GLN A 67 -15.78 -11.19 -17.63
CA GLN A 67 -16.41 -9.87 -17.73
C GLN A 67 -15.48 -8.75 -17.27
N TYR A 68 -15.59 -7.58 -17.88
CA TYR A 68 -14.85 -6.40 -17.44
C TYR A 68 -15.47 -5.83 -16.15
N GLN A 69 -14.66 -5.74 -15.10
CA GLN A 69 -15.09 -5.36 -13.75
C GLN A 69 -14.00 -4.53 -13.06
N THR A 70 -14.39 -3.76 -12.03
CA THR A 70 -13.44 -3.12 -11.12
C THR A 70 -12.82 -4.17 -10.22
N VAL A 71 -11.56 -3.99 -9.85
CA VAL A 71 -10.86 -4.89 -8.93
C VAL A 71 -11.36 -4.69 -7.49
N ALA A 72 -11.66 -3.45 -7.09
CA ALA A 72 -12.37 -3.19 -5.85
C ALA A 72 -13.87 -3.41 -6.06
N LYS A 73 -14.53 -4.06 -5.10
CA LYS A 73 -15.98 -4.28 -5.12
C LYS A 73 -16.75 -3.10 -4.53
N ASN A 74 -16.18 -2.40 -3.55
CA ASN A 74 -16.75 -1.18 -2.98
C ASN A 74 -15.93 0.06 -3.35
N VAL A 75 -16.10 0.49 -4.61
CA VAL A 75 -15.37 1.62 -5.20
C VAL A 75 -15.61 2.92 -4.41
N VAL A 76 -16.85 3.19 -3.99
CA VAL A 76 -17.21 4.42 -3.27
C VAL A 76 -16.49 4.50 -1.93
N ALA A 77 -16.55 3.43 -1.12
CA ALA A 77 -15.85 3.42 0.16
C ALA A 77 -14.33 3.59 -0.04
N LEU A 78 -13.77 2.95 -1.06
CA LEU A 78 -12.35 3.09 -1.40
C LEU A 78 -12.01 4.54 -1.76
N GLN A 79 -12.78 5.18 -2.64
CA GLN A 79 -12.61 6.59 -3.00
C GLN A 79 -12.65 7.51 -1.78
N ASP A 80 -13.65 7.33 -0.91
CA ASP A 80 -13.79 8.15 0.29
C ASP A 80 -12.59 7.98 1.24
N SER A 81 -12.01 6.79 1.33
CA SER A 81 -10.82 6.56 2.16
C SER A 81 -9.59 7.36 1.72
N TYR A 82 -9.44 7.60 0.42
CA TYR A 82 -8.35 8.45 -0.11
C TYR A 82 -8.55 9.93 0.22
N TRP A 83 -9.81 10.36 0.39
CA TRP A 83 -10.16 11.73 0.75
C TRP A 83 -10.21 11.98 2.27
N GLN A 84 -10.09 10.94 3.10
CA GLN A 84 -10.01 11.11 4.56
C GLN A 84 -8.78 11.95 4.94
N GLU A 85 -8.99 13.01 5.73
CA GLU A 85 -7.97 13.97 6.19
C GLU A 85 -7.37 14.88 5.09
N VAL A 86 -7.96 14.89 3.89
CA VAL A 86 -7.59 15.82 2.83
C VAL A 86 -8.38 17.12 2.98
N THR A 87 -7.69 18.26 3.00
CA THR A 87 -8.31 19.59 3.03
C THR A 87 -8.47 20.15 1.62
N GLY A 88 -9.69 20.61 1.29
CA GLY A 88 -10.05 21.15 -0.03
C GLY A 88 -10.55 20.06 -0.97
N ASN A 89 -11.71 20.29 -1.59
CA ASN A 89 -12.45 19.30 -2.37
C ASN A 89 -12.58 19.65 -3.87
N TYR A 90 -12.01 20.77 -4.34
CA TYR A 90 -12.15 21.22 -5.73
C TYR A 90 -11.86 20.11 -6.75
N LEU A 91 -10.73 19.40 -6.60
CA LEU A 91 -10.38 18.30 -7.49
C LEU A 91 -11.34 17.09 -7.41
N LYS A 92 -12.04 16.90 -6.28
CA LYS A 92 -13.02 15.81 -6.10
C LYS A 92 -14.18 15.95 -7.09
N GLU A 93 -14.59 17.19 -7.40
CA GLU A 93 -15.64 17.50 -8.38
C GLU A 93 -15.26 17.06 -9.80
N PHE A 94 -13.96 17.01 -10.09
CA PHE A 94 -13.41 16.51 -11.36
C PHE A 94 -13.08 15.01 -11.34
N GLY A 95 -13.59 14.26 -10.34
CA GLY A 95 -13.36 12.83 -10.22
C GLY A 95 -11.93 12.44 -9.81
N TYR A 96 -11.14 13.38 -9.29
CA TYR A 96 -9.78 13.11 -8.84
C TYR A 96 -9.75 12.26 -7.57
N ILE A 97 -8.72 11.43 -7.44
CA ILE A 97 -8.43 10.66 -6.23
C ILE A 97 -6.95 10.90 -5.89
N PRO A 98 -6.63 11.49 -4.73
CA PRO A 98 -5.25 11.80 -4.38
C PRO A 98 -4.49 10.54 -3.98
N ALA A 99 -3.21 10.45 -4.34
CA ALA A 99 -2.32 9.45 -3.77
C ALA A 99 -1.77 9.92 -2.40
N TRP A 100 -1.30 8.98 -1.59
CA TRP A 100 -0.69 9.22 -0.28
C TRP A 100 0.73 8.68 -0.23
N LEU A 101 1.66 9.52 0.22
CA LEU A 101 3.07 9.20 0.37
C LEU A 101 3.48 9.25 1.85
N TYR A 102 4.12 8.18 2.30
CA TYR A 102 4.72 8.01 3.61
C TYR A 102 6.22 7.84 3.48
N MET A 103 6.98 8.64 4.22
CA MET A 103 8.43 8.54 4.23
C MET A 103 8.97 8.85 5.62
N PHE A 104 9.98 8.10 6.05
CA PHE A 104 10.75 8.44 7.24
C PHE A 104 11.38 9.84 7.10
N PRO A 105 11.44 10.62 8.20
CA PRO A 105 12.19 11.87 8.21
C PRO A 105 13.69 11.57 8.13
N ASN A 106 14.41 12.37 7.37
CA ASN A 106 15.87 12.27 7.26
C ASN A 106 16.51 13.09 8.38
N THR A 107 16.60 12.53 9.59
CA THR A 107 17.11 13.21 10.79
C THR A 107 18.19 12.37 11.47
N THR A 108 19.01 13.02 12.29
CA THR A 108 19.91 12.37 13.25
C THR A 108 19.15 11.96 14.52
N ASN A 109 19.78 11.11 15.36
CA ASN A 109 19.20 10.69 16.64
C ASN A 109 18.94 11.87 17.60
N ASP A 110 19.81 12.89 17.58
CA ASP A 110 19.72 14.06 18.45
C ASP A 110 18.49 14.93 18.14
N ILE A 111 18.03 14.92 16.89
CA ILE A 111 16.85 15.69 16.45
C ILE A 111 15.61 14.83 16.56
N PHE A 112 15.67 13.61 16.02
CA PHE A 112 14.60 12.64 16.14
C PHE A 112 15.14 11.23 15.88
N ALA A 113 15.27 10.43 16.94
CA ALA A 113 15.69 9.02 16.87
C ALA A 113 14.79 8.12 15.99
N GLY A 114 13.57 8.58 15.69
CA GLY A 114 12.69 7.95 14.72
C GLY A 114 13.08 8.18 13.25
N GLY A 115 14.07 9.03 12.97
CA GLY A 115 14.53 9.32 11.60
C GLY A 115 15.43 8.27 10.98
N SER A 116 15.45 8.25 9.65
CA SER A 116 16.18 7.27 8.84
C SER A 116 16.72 7.93 7.57
N ASN A 117 17.94 7.55 7.19
CA ASN A 117 18.55 7.97 5.92
C ASN A 117 18.00 7.20 4.70
N MET A 118 17.05 6.26 4.89
CA MET A 118 16.50 5.42 3.83
C MET A 118 15.94 6.22 2.64
N HIS A 119 15.46 7.45 2.89
CA HIS A 119 14.89 8.34 1.87
C HIS A 119 15.69 9.63 1.72
N ALA A 120 16.97 9.66 2.09
CA ALA A 120 17.80 10.86 1.99
C ALA A 120 17.89 11.40 0.55
N GLU A 121 17.99 10.51 -0.43
CA GLU A 121 18.00 10.85 -1.87
C GLU A 121 16.61 11.18 -2.44
N GLY A 122 15.56 11.05 -1.62
CA GLY A 122 14.18 11.24 -2.03
C GLY A 122 13.55 10.03 -2.70
N ILE A 123 12.27 10.19 -2.99
CA ILE A 123 11.39 9.18 -3.56
C ILE A 123 11.00 9.64 -4.95
N ALA A 124 11.29 8.80 -5.93
CA ALA A 124 11.02 9.08 -7.32
C ALA A 124 9.67 8.48 -7.75
N LEU A 125 8.75 9.34 -8.18
CA LEU A 125 7.42 8.98 -8.64
C LEU A 125 7.25 9.29 -10.14
N ASN A 126 6.32 8.57 -10.75
CA ASN A 126 5.85 8.84 -12.10
C ASN A 126 4.72 9.87 -12.03
N LEU A 127 4.49 10.55 -13.16
CA LEU A 127 3.28 11.32 -13.38
C LEU A 127 2.46 10.68 -14.51
N GLN A 128 1.15 10.79 -14.39
CA GLN A 128 0.20 10.41 -15.43
C GLN A 128 -0.82 11.53 -15.61
N ILE A 129 -1.04 11.96 -16.84
CA ILE A 129 -2.10 12.91 -17.19
C ILE A 129 -3.31 12.12 -17.65
N HIS A 130 -4.47 12.38 -17.06
CA HIS A 130 -5.76 11.87 -17.50
C HIS A 130 -6.51 13.01 -18.16
N GLU A 131 -6.78 12.89 -19.45
CA GLU A 131 -7.65 13.85 -20.13
C GLU A 131 -9.08 13.76 -19.58
N ASN A 132 -9.85 14.81 -19.79
CA ASN A 132 -11.28 14.91 -19.61
C ASN A 132 -11.81 15.20 -21.02
N TYR A 133 -12.71 14.34 -21.52
CA TYR A 133 -13.43 14.55 -22.79
C TYR A 133 -12.64 14.37 -24.10
N ASN A 134 -11.42 13.77 -24.08
CA ASN A 134 -10.65 13.36 -25.27
C ASN A 134 -10.46 14.47 -26.31
N GLN A 135 -10.21 15.70 -25.86
CA GLN A 135 -9.98 16.86 -26.74
C GLN A 135 -8.50 17.05 -27.10
N GLY A 136 -7.60 16.21 -26.55
CA GLY A 136 -6.16 16.33 -26.72
C GLY A 136 -5.51 17.25 -25.68
N LEU A 137 -4.22 17.03 -25.44
CA LEU A 137 -3.39 17.85 -24.59
C LEU A 137 -2.79 19.03 -25.36
N ASP A 138 -2.84 20.22 -24.77
CA ASP A 138 -2.02 21.34 -25.21
C ASP A 138 -0.57 21.15 -24.72
N TYR A 139 0.31 20.72 -25.62
CA TYR A 139 1.71 20.44 -25.31
C TYR A 139 2.54 21.70 -24.98
N ASN A 140 2.01 22.91 -25.22
CA ASN A 140 2.65 24.16 -24.79
C ASN A 140 2.39 24.48 -23.31
N THR A 141 1.48 23.76 -22.66
CA THR A 141 1.19 23.92 -21.24
C THR A 141 2.37 23.47 -20.37
N THR A 142 2.57 24.12 -19.23
CA THR A 142 3.54 23.71 -18.20
C THR A 142 2.84 23.37 -16.89
N LEU A 143 3.31 22.31 -16.25
CA LEU A 143 2.91 21.88 -14.92
C LEU A 143 3.84 22.52 -13.89
N LEU A 144 3.25 23.20 -12.90
CA LEU A 144 3.96 23.89 -11.81
C LEU A 144 3.73 23.13 -10.50
N LEU A 145 4.80 22.54 -9.97
CA LEU A 145 4.78 21.74 -8.74
C LEU A 145 5.23 22.59 -7.55
N SER A 146 4.47 22.54 -6.46
CA SER A 146 4.78 23.26 -5.22
C SER A 146 4.35 22.47 -4.00
N ALA A 147 5.16 22.48 -2.96
CA ALA A 147 4.82 21.90 -1.67
C ALA A 147 4.09 22.91 -0.78
N SER A 148 3.14 22.43 0.03
CA SER A 148 2.44 23.26 1.03
C SER A 148 3.21 23.44 2.35
N ASP A 149 4.30 22.70 2.53
CA ASP A 149 5.17 22.74 3.70
C ASP A 149 6.61 22.89 3.20
N ASP A 150 7.35 23.84 3.77
CA ASP A 150 8.68 24.22 3.31
C ASP A 150 9.74 23.16 3.61
N LYS A 151 9.43 22.17 4.46
CA LYS A 151 10.30 21.02 4.74
C LYS A 151 10.33 20.02 3.58
N ILE A 152 9.39 20.11 2.65
CA ILE A 152 9.31 19.24 1.48
C ILE A 152 9.97 19.92 0.28
N VAL A 153 10.85 19.18 -0.39
CA VAL A 153 11.47 19.58 -1.65
C VAL A 153 10.92 18.68 -2.75
N VAL A 154 10.42 19.29 -3.83
CA VAL A 154 9.97 18.63 -5.04
C VAL A 154 10.85 19.05 -6.21
N SER A 155 11.31 18.09 -7.01
CA SER A 155 12.15 18.34 -8.17
C SER A 155 11.75 17.47 -9.36
N PRO A 156 11.64 18.02 -10.58
CA PRO A 156 11.67 19.45 -10.89
C PRO A 156 10.39 20.15 -10.41
N THR A 157 10.44 21.47 -10.30
CA THR A 157 9.27 22.30 -9.95
C THR A 157 8.44 22.71 -11.18
N VAL A 158 8.99 22.53 -12.39
CA VAL A 158 8.32 22.83 -13.66
C VAL A 158 8.50 21.64 -14.59
N ILE A 159 7.42 21.17 -15.20
CA ILE A 159 7.42 20.07 -16.17
C ILE A 159 6.58 20.47 -17.37
N PRO A 160 7.12 20.53 -18.59
CA PRO A 160 6.31 20.82 -19.77
C PRO A 160 5.34 19.66 -20.05
N VAL A 161 4.20 19.92 -20.69
CA VAL A 161 3.25 18.86 -21.09
C VAL A 161 3.75 18.12 -22.33
N SER A 162 4.52 18.79 -23.20
CA SER A 162 5.19 18.18 -24.38
C SER A 162 6.01 16.93 -24.06
N ASP A 163 6.54 16.87 -22.86
CA ASP A 163 7.27 15.75 -22.31
C ASP A 163 6.47 14.43 -22.26
N PHE A 164 5.13 14.51 -22.24
CA PHE A 164 4.21 13.37 -22.26
C PHE A 164 3.80 12.95 -23.69
N GLN A 165 4.25 13.67 -24.71
CA GLN A 165 3.92 13.39 -26.10
C GLN A 165 4.34 11.97 -26.50
N GLY A 166 3.47 11.27 -27.25
CA GLY A 166 3.72 9.90 -27.68
C GLY A 166 3.53 8.81 -26.60
N THR A 167 3.14 9.18 -25.37
CA THR A 167 2.91 8.21 -24.28
C THR A 167 1.43 7.82 -24.09
N ARG A 168 0.58 8.22 -25.04
CA ARG A 168 -0.88 8.04 -24.99
C ARG A 168 -1.23 6.55 -24.88
N LYS A 169 -2.01 6.22 -23.86
CA LYS A 169 -2.67 4.93 -23.69
C LYS A 169 -4.17 5.14 -23.66
N VAL A 170 -4.88 4.27 -24.36
CA VAL A 170 -6.33 4.25 -24.42
C VAL A 170 -6.79 2.96 -23.77
N PHE A 171 -7.74 3.06 -22.84
CA PHE A 171 -8.33 1.88 -22.21
C PHE A 171 -9.72 1.63 -22.81
N ASP A 172 -9.94 0.40 -23.24
CA ASP A 172 -11.26 -0.08 -23.65
C ASP A 172 -12.09 -0.44 -22.42
N ILE A 173 -13.29 0.14 -22.28
CA ILE A 173 -14.29 -0.29 -21.29
C ILE A 173 -15.39 -1.07 -22.02
N ASP A 174 -15.59 -2.34 -21.65
CA ASP A 174 -16.76 -3.12 -22.10
C ASP A 174 -17.92 -2.92 -21.10
N LYS A 175 -18.78 -1.93 -21.35
CA LYS A 175 -20.06 -1.85 -20.61
C LYS A 175 -21.06 -2.84 -21.20
N ARG A 176 -20.95 -4.13 -20.88
CA ARG A 176 -22.11 -5.03 -20.92
C ARG A 176 -22.95 -4.79 -19.68
N SER A 177 -23.70 -3.69 -19.65
CA SER A 177 -24.85 -3.63 -18.75
C SER A 177 -25.94 -4.55 -19.30
N ASN A 178 -26.65 -5.26 -18.44
CA ASN A 178 -27.76 -6.17 -18.75
C ASN A 178 -29.01 -5.48 -19.37
N MET A 179 -28.85 -4.40 -20.13
CA MET A 179 -29.92 -3.78 -20.90
C MET A 179 -29.63 -3.94 -22.40
N LYS A 180 -30.40 -4.85 -23.01
CA LYS A 180 -30.69 -5.00 -24.44
C LYS A 180 -29.84 -4.13 -25.40
N LYS A 181 -28.92 -4.79 -26.11
CA LYS A 181 -28.47 -4.45 -27.48
C LYS A 181 -28.08 -2.99 -27.78
N GLN A 182 -27.22 -2.37 -26.97
CA GLN A 182 -26.30 -1.35 -27.49
C GLN A 182 -24.90 -1.58 -26.93
N ARG A 183 -23.94 -1.92 -27.81
CA ARG A 183 -22.51 -1.88 -27.51
C ARG A 183 -22.11 -0.41 -27.39
N VAL A 184 -22.23 0.16 -26.20
CA VAL A 184 -21.62 1.46 -25.91
C VAL A 184 -20.23 1.18 -25.34
N GLN A 185 -19.25 1.05 -26.24
CA GLN A 185 -17.83 1.05 -25.87
C GLN A 185 -17.52 2.47 -25.41
N HIS A 186 -17.47 2.68 -24.09
CA HIS A 186 -16.94 3.93 -23.58
C HIS A 186 -15.44 3.79 -23.52
N THR A 187 -14.72 4.60 -24.27
CA THR A 187 -13.29 4.75 -24.09
C THR A 187 -13.07 5.48 -22.76
N LEU A 188 -12.28 4.92 -21.85
CA LEU A 188 -11.77 5.70 -20.71
C LEU A 188 -10.96 6.87 -21.30
N ASN A 189 -11.00 8.04 -20.64
CA ASN A 189 -10.25 9.16 -21.17
C ASN A 189 -8.76 8.77 -21.36
N PRO A 190 -8.11 9.21 -22.45
CA PRO A 190 -6.73 8.84 -22.70
C PRO A 190 -5.84 9.21 -21.52
N ALA A 191 -4.94 8.29 -21.19
CA ALA A 191 -3.95 8.50 -20.15
C ALA A 191 -2.55 8.57 -20.76
N TYR A 192 -1.78 9.57 -20.36
CA TYR A 192 -0.41 9.80 -20.82
C TYR A 192 0.51 9.60 -19.64
N ALA A 193 1.45 8.66 -19.74
CA ALA A 193 2.28 8.26 -18.62
C ALA A 193 3.75 8.45 -18.93
N GLN A 194 4.50 8.99 -17.97
CA GLN A 194 5.94 9.15 -18.12
C GLN A 194 6.71 8.59 -16.94
N LYS A 195 7.81 7.90 -17.26
CA LYS A 195 8.62 7.18 -16.28
C LYS A 195 9.59 8.14 -15.56
N THR A 196 9.48 8.12 -14.23
CA THR A 196 10.28 8.74 -13.17
C THR A 196 10.60 10.22 -13.37
N LYS A 197 9.63 11.09 -13.10
CA LYS A 197 9.78 12.53 -13.36
C LYS A 197 9.83 13.42 -12.14
N VAL A 198 9.38 12.96 -10.99
CA VAL A 198 9.32 13.81 -9.80
C VAL A 198 10.02 13.11 -8.65
N VAL A 199 11.04 13.76 -8.09
CA VAL A 199 11.71 13.35 -6.87
C VAL A 199 11.19 14.20 -5.73
N ILE A 200 10.74 13.54 -4.67
CA ILE A 200 10.20 14.16 -3.46
C ILE A 200 11.08 13.78 -2.29
N LYS A 201 11.61 14.77 -1.57
CA LYS A 201 12.42 14.54 -0.37
C LYS A 201 12.07 15.50 0.74
N LEU A 202 12.40 15.12 1.96
CA LEU A 202 12.41 16.04 3.09
C LEU A 202 13.76 16.72 3.18
N LYS A 203 13.77 18.00 3.57
CA LYS A 203 15.00 18.69 3.94
C LYS A 203 15.68 17.90 5.08
N PRO A 204 17.02 17.78 5.08
CA PRO A 204 17.74 17.16 6.19
C PRO A 204 17.32 17.78 7.52
N ASN A 205 17.27 16.95 8.57
CA ASN A 205 16.99 17.38 9.93
C ASN A 205 15.58 17.99 10.12
N THR A 206 14.61 17.62 9.29
CA THR A 206 13.22 18.08 9.42
C THR A 206 12.23 16.96 9.65
N VAL A 207 11.14 17.29 10.36
CA VAL A 207 10.02 16.39 10.68
C VAL A 207 8.70 17.05 10.32
N LEU A 208 7.82 16.31 9.66
CA LEU A 208 6.44 16.73 9.36
C LEU A 208 5.53 16.35 10.52
N THR A 209 5.00 17.34 11.22
CA THR A 209 4.05 17.16 12.34
C THR A 209 2.59 17.16 11.91
N LYS A 210 2.31 17.63 10.68
CA LYS A 210 1.00 17.63 10.04
C LYS A 210 1.12 17.06 8.62
N HIS A 211 0.00 16.60 8.06
CA HIS A 211 -0.04 16.23 6.65
C HIS A 211 0.21 17.47 5.80
N ALA A 212 0.92 17.28 4.69
CA ALA A 212 1.23 18.31 3.72
C ALA A 212 0.79 17.84 2.33
N ARG A 213 0.91 18.74 1.36
CA ARG A 213 0.51 18.51 -0.02
C ARG A 213 1.62 18.89 -0.97
N ILE A 214 1.70 18.19 -2.09
CA ILE A 214 2.38 18.67 -3.28
C ILE A 214 1.31 18.91 -4.33
N ASN A 215 1.12 20.17 -4.69
CA ASN A 215 0.10 20.61 -5.63
C ASN A 215 0.71 20.79 -7.02
N ILE A 216 -0.04 20.40 -8.04
CA ILE A 216 0.29 20.61 -9.45
C ILE A 216 -0.70 21.63 -10.00
N HIS A 217 -0.19 22.77 -10.43
CA HIS A 217 -0.97 23.80 -11.09
C HIS A 217 -0.60 23.92 -12.56
N VAL A 218 -1.49 24.48 -13.35
CA VAL A 218 -1.19 25.04 -14.66
C VAL A 218 -1.50 26.52 -14.64
N ASP A 219 -0.76 27.30 -15.43
CA ASP A 219 -1.07 28.70 -15.66
C ASP A 219 -1.92 28.83 -16.92
N VAL A 220 -3.16 29.27 -16.77
CA VAL A 220 -4.05 29.60 -17.88
C VAL A 220 -4.36 31.09 -17.80
N LYS A 221 -3.75 31.86 -18.71
CA LYS A 221 -3.96 33.32 -18.83
C LYS A 221 -3.68 34.09 -17.53
N GLY A 222 -2.64 33.71 -16.78
CA GLY A 222 -2.25 34.32 -15.51
C GLY A 222 -2.99 33.75 -14.29
N GLN A 223 -3.91 32.81 -14.48
CA GLN A 223 -4.60 32.13 -13.39
C GLN A 223 -3.99 30.75 -13.14
N LYS A 224 -3.55 30.51 -11.89
CA LYS A 224 -3.09 29.19 -11.45
C LYS A 224 -4.28 28.29 -11.15
N ILE A 225 -4.44 27.24 -11.93
CA ILE A 225 -5.52 26.26 -11.77
C ILE A 225 -4.92 24.95 -11.25
N LEU A 226 -5.44 24.45 -10.13
CA LEU A 226 -5.02 23.18 -9.54
C LEU A 226 -5.54 22.02 -10.40
N VAL A 227 -4.63 21.16 -10.85
CA VAL A 227 -4.93 20.01 -11.72
C VAL A 227 -4.48 18.67 -11.13
N GLY A 228 -3.74 18.68 -10.02
CA GLY A 228 -3.28 17.45 -9.36
C GLY A 228 -2.75 17.70 -7.96
N MET A 229 -2.73 16.66 -7.14
CA MET A 229 -2.30 16.72 -5.74
C MET A 229 -1.76 15.37 -5.25
N LEU A 230 -0.65 15.42 -4.53
CA LEU A 230 -0.16 14.33 -3.68
C LEU A 230 -0.29 14.70 -2.21
N MET A 231 -0.83 13.80 -1.40
CA MET A 231 -0.77 13.92 0.05
C MET A 231 0.55 13.36 0.57
N VAL A 232 1.25 14.14 1.40
CA VAL A 232 2.45 13.70 2.12
C VAL A 232 2.09 13.57 3.59
N HIS A 233 2.18 12.37 4.13
CA HIS A 233 1.73 12.09 5.47
C HIS A 233 2.75 12.56 6.53
N LYS A 234 2.27 13.13 7.64
CA LYS A 234 3.08 13.43 8.84
C LYS A 234 3.93 12.24 9.29
N ASN A 235 5.12 12.47 9.79
CA ASN A 235 6.07 11.42 10.16
C ASN A 235 6.77 11.69 11.49
N ASN A 236 6.09 12.44 12.37
CA ASN A 236 6.51 12.79 13.71
C ASN A 236 6.37 11.65 14.74
N ILE A 237 5.86 10.49 14.32
CA ILE A 237 5.77 9.27 15.11
C ILE A 237 6.29 8.13 14.24
N THR A 238 7.17 7.32 14.81
CA THR A 238 7.63 6.08 14.17
C THR A 238 7.50 4.91 15.11
N TYR A 239 7.29 3.75 14.52
CA TYR A 239 6.91 2.55 15.23
C TYR A 239 8.02 1.50 15.13
N LYS A 240 8.03 0.56 16.06
CA LYS A 240 8.94 -0.57 16.08
C LYS A 240 8.16 -1.86 16.31
N SER A 241 8.57 -2.91 15.62
CA SER A 241 8.13 -4.27 15.88
C SER A 241 9.37 -5.12 16.15
N GLU A 242 9.34 -5.86 17.25
CA GLU A 242 10.43 -6.77 17.63
C GLU A 242 10.09 -8.19 17.23
N LEU A 243 10.96 -8.79 16.43
CA LEU A 243 10.79 -10.14 15.91
C LEU A 243 11.74 -11.11 16.63
N VAL A 244 11.19 -12.24 17.04
CA VAL A 244 11.97 -13.39 17.55
C VAL A 244 11.92 -14.49 16.50
N LEU A 245 13.05 -14.78 15.86
CA LEU A 245 13.14 -15.87 14.90
C LEU A 245 13.43 -17.19 15.61
N VAL A 246 12.51 -18.14 15.52
CA VAL A 246 12.63 -19.47 16.11
C VAL A 246 12.82 -20.49 14.99
N LYS A 247 14.03 -21.03 14.87
CA LYS A 247 14.36 -22.07 13.89
C LYS A 247 13.95 -23.43 14.46
N VAL A 248 12.87 -23.99 13.97
CA VAL A 248 12.31 -25.27 14.42
C VAL A 248 12.93 -26.41 13.61
N ARG A 249 13.43 -27.44 14.30
CA ARG A 249 13.86 -28.70 13.68
C ARG A 249 12.93 -29.82 14.11
N SER A 250 12.15 -30.37 13.18
CA SER A 250 11.26 -31.49 13.40
C SER A 250 11.76 -32.81 12.79
N ASN A 251 12.70 -32.76 11.85
CA ASN A 251 13.30 -33.94 11.22
C ASN A 251 14.83 -33.99 11.44
N ALA A 252 15.34 -35.15 11.86
CA ALA A 252 16.76 -35.36 12.12
C ALA A 252 17.66 -35.18 10.88
N ASN A 253 17.09 -35.42 9.69
CA ASN A 253 17.77 -35.28 8.40
C ASN A 253 17.64 -33.87 7.80
N SER A 254 16.84 -32.98 8.40
CA SER A 254 16.72 -31.59 7.97
C SER A 254 17.82 -30.73 8.62
N PRO A 255 18.52 -29.88 7.85
CA PRO A 255 19.36 -28.86 8.45
C PRO A 255 18.47 -27.86 9.20
N ILE A 256 18.99 -27.29 10.30
CA ILE A 256 18.38 -26.13 10.93
C ILE A 256 18.36 -25.00 9.89
N PHE A 257 17.19 -24.61 9.43
CA PHE A 257 17.11 -23.72 8.28
C PHE A 257 17.67 -22.33 8.60
N PRO A 258 18.43 -21.74 7.66
CA PRO A 258 18.73 -20.32 7.73
C PRO A 258 17.42 -19.52 7.59
N SER A 259 17.39 -18.34 8.20
CA SER A 259 16.29 -17.39 8.05
C SER A 259 16.02 -17.10 6.55
N PRO A 260 14.78 -16.74 6.15
CA PRO A 260 14.46 -16.44 4.75
C PRO A 260 15.38 -15.34 4.18
N SER A 261 16.36 -15.71 3.34
CA SER A 261 17.45 -14.85 2.86
C SER A 261 18.42 -14.31 3.92
N GLY A 262 19.63 -13.94 3.50
CA GLY A 262 20.75 -13.55 4.38
C GLY A 262 20.56 -12.26 5.18
N ASP A 263 19.46 -11.52 4.98
CA ASP A 263 19.10 -10.36 5.81
C ASP A 263 17.56 -10.12 5.81
N VAL A 264 16.84 -10.99 6.54
CA VAL A 264 15.38 -10.86 6.80
C VAL A 264 15.04 -9.47 7.33
N GLU A 265 15.83 -8.97 8.28
CA GLU A 265 15.58 -7.68 8.89
C GLU A 265 15.61 -6.58 7.83
N TYR A 266 16.66 -6.50 7.02
CA TYR A 266 16.76 -5.52 5.94
C TYR A 266 15.54 -5.58 5.02
N TYR A 267 15.12 -6.79 4.64
CA TYR A 267 13.98 -6.95 3.75
C TYR A 267 12.69 -6.40 4.37
N LEU A 268 12.35 -6.81 5.59
CA LEU A 268 11.14 -6.36 6.28
C LEU A 268 11.18 -4.86 6.57
N LYS A 269 12.33 -4.37 7.04
CA LYS A 269 12.57 -2.98 7.42
C LYS A 269 12.61 -2.03 6.24
N ARG A 270 13.04 -2.45 5.04
CA ARG A 270 13.24 -1.55 3.89
C ARG A 270 12.33 -1.82 2.70
N ARG A 271 11.57 -2.92 2.68
CA ARG A 271 10.73 -3.29 1.54
C ARG A 271 9.26 -3.50 1.89
N PHE A 272 8.88 -3.55 3.17
CA PHE A 272 7.52 -3.85 3.60
C PHE A 272 7.04 -2.88 4.68
N PHE A 273 7.52 -3.01 5.92
CA PHE A 273 6.91 -2.33 7.05
C PHE A 273 7.30 -0.86 7.20
N ASN A 274 8.38 -0.43 6.56
CA ASN A 274 8.69 0.99 6.36
C ASN A 274 7.56 1.76 5.66
N GLN A 275 6.71 1.07 4.89
CA GLN A 275 5.53 1.67 4.28
C GLN A 275 4.59 2.28 5.32
N ALA A 276 4.58 1.73 6.53
CA ALA A 276 3.76 2.19 7.64
C ALA A 276 4.59 2.91 8.73
N LEU A 277 5.82 3.36 8.42
CA LEU A 277 6.78 3.91 9.40
C LEU A 277 7.11 2.93 10.56
N ILE A 278 6.97 1.62 10.32
CA ILE A 278 7.32 0.56 11.26
C ILE A 278 8.72 0.03 10.95
N ARG A 279 9.59 -0.01 11.96
CA ARG A 279 10.88 -0.70 11.91
C ARG A 279 10.71 -2.10 12.48
N ALA A 280 10.64 -3.09 11.60
CA ALA A 280 10.75 -4.49 12.00
C ALA A 280 12.22 -4.80 12.28
N GLU A 281 12.53 -5.29 13.47
CA GLU A 281 13.89 -5.59 13.92
C GLU A 281 13.95 -6.99 14.50
N VAL A 282 14.93 -7.78 14.06
CA VAL A 282 15.17 -9.11 14.60
C VAL A 282 15.99 -8.94 15.88
N VAL A 283 15.31 -9.03 17.02
CA VAL A 283 15.95 -8.82 18.32
C VAL A 283 16.55 -10.09 18.91
N LEU A 284 16.14 -11.25 18.40
CA LEU A 284 16.58 -12.54 18.88
C LEU A 284 16.42 -13.61 17.80
N GLU A 285 17.45 -14.45 17.65
CA GLU A 285 17.36 -15.72 16.95
C GLU A 285 17.58 -16.87 17.94
N THR A 286 16.73 -17.88 17.91
CA THR A 286 16.87 -19.10 18.73
C THR A 286 16.53 -20.35 17.93
N LYS A 287 16.84 -21.51 18.51
CA LYS A 287 16.58 -22.84 17.95
C LYS A 287 15.55 -23.56 18.83
N PHE A 288 14.64 -24.29 18.20
CA PHE A 288 13.70 -25.15 18.90
C PHE A 288 13.76 -26.55 18.29
N ASP A 289 14.48 -27.44 18.97
CA ASP A 289 14.87 -28.75 18.45
C ASP A 289 13.93 -29.84 18.95
N LEU A 290 12.87 -30.10 18.20
CA LEU A 290 11.87 -31.10 18.55
C LEU A 290 12.46 -32.52 18.49
N VAL A 291 13.42 -32.76 17.60
CA VAL A 291 14.11 -34.06 17.49
C VAL A 291 14.84 -34.38 18.80
N GLU A 292 15.59 -33.42 19.34
CA GLU A 292 16.29 -33.61 20.60
C GLU A 292 15.30 -33.79 21.76
N LEU A 293 14.30 -32.92 21.86
CA LEU A 293 13.28 -32.99 22.90
C LEU A 293 12.49 -34.32 22.88
N SER A 294 12.27 -34.92 21.70
CA SER A 294 11.55 -36.20 21.55
C SER A 294 12.25 -37.41 22.21
N LYS A 295 13.56 -37.29 22.48
CA LYS A 295 14.33 -38.34 23.16
C LYS A 295 13.90 -38.47 24.62
N THR A 296 13.60 -37.34 25.27
CA THR A 296 13.28 -37.28 26.71
C THR A 296 11.82 -36.96 27.02
N HIS A 297 11.05 -36.41 26.06
CA HIS A 297 9.67 -35.99 26.29
C HIS A 297 8.69 -36.74 25.40
N GLN A 298 7.81 -37.54 26.03
CA GLN A 298 6.85 -38.39 25.34
C GLN A 298 5.87 -37.56 24.49
N GLU A 299 5.39 -36.41 24.97
CA GLU A 299 4.48 -35.57 24.19
C GLU A 299 5.11 -35.04 22.90
N VAL A 300 6.41 -34.74 22.91
CA VAL A 300 7.13 -34.28 21.70
C VAL A 300 7.28 -35.43 20.72
N ARG A 301 7.63 -36.63 21.21
CA ARG A 301 7.67 -37.85 20.40
C ARG A 301 6.32 -38.17 19.77
N SER A 302 5.24 -38.06 20.55
CA SER A 302 3.87 -38.29 20.07
C SER A 302 3.42 -37.23 19.07
N PHE A 303 3.84 -35.97 19.22
CA PHE A 303 3.56 -34.92 18.25
C PHE A 303 4.24 -35.19 16.90
N LEU A 304 5.54 -35.53 16.91
CA LEU A 304 6.29 -35.86 15.69
C LEU A 304 5.79 -37.14 15.03
N GLY A 305 5.54 -38.20 15.82
CA GLY A 305 5.01 -39.46 15.30
C GLY A 305 3.64 -39.31 14.62
N GLN A 306 2.74 -38.51 15.21
CA GLN A 306 1.46 -38.20 14.57
C GLN A 306 1.61 -37.45 13.25
N TYR A 307 2.58 -36.53 13.17
CA TYR A 307 2.87 -35.83 11.93
C TYR A 307 3.30 -36.80 10.81
N ASP A 308 4.21 -37.72 11.14
CA ASP A 308 4.76 -38.69 10.18
C ASP A 308 3.72 -39.75 9.73
N GLU A 309 2.85 -40.21 10.64
CA GLU A 309 1.88 -41.28 10.36
C GLU A 309 0.70 -40.84 9.47
N LYS A 310 0.29 -39.57 9.57
CA LYS A 310 -1.03 -39.14 9.05
C LYS A 310 -1.02 -38.55 7.64
N ASN A 311 0.12 -38.51 6.93
CA ASN A 311 0.25 -37.85 5.63
C ASN A 311 -0.47 -36.49 5.61
N TYR A 312 -0.25 -35.68 6.65
CA TYR A 312 -1.01 -34.46 6.89
C TYR A 312 -0.90 -33.49 5.70
N VAL A 313 -2.04 -33.25 5.03
CA VAL A 313 -2.22 -32.25 3.98
C VAL A 313 -3.45 -31.40 4.30
N GLY A 314 -3.46 -30.13 3.90
CA GLY A 314 -4.65 -29.28 4.06
C GLY A 314 -4.70 -28.48 5.37
N MET A 315 -5.84 -27.82 5.59
CA MET A 315 -6.10 -26.94 6.74
C MET A 315 -6.06 -27.66 8.10
N SER A 316 -6.45 -28.93 8.16
CA SER A 316 -6.38 -29.72 9.40
C SER A 316 -4.93 -29.94 9.86
N ALA A 317 -3.98 -29.97 8.93
CA ALA A 317 -2.55 -30.03 9.22
C ALA A 317 -2.02 -28.71 9.78
N THR A 318 -2.47 -27.58 9.24
CA THR A 318 -2.00 -26.27 9.69
C THR A 318 -2.38 -26.00 11.14
N ASP A 319 -3.62 -26.29 11.53
CA ASP A 319 -4.07 -26.07 12.92
C ASP A 319 -3.39 -27.03 13.90
N PHE A 320 -3.15 -28.28 13.50
CA PHE A 320 -2.41 -29.25 14.31
C PHE A 320 -0.98 -28.78 14.59
N ILE A 321 -0.25 -28.36 13.54
CA ILE A 321 1.13 -27.90 13.68
C ILE A 321 1.19 -26.56 14.42
N LEU A 322 0.28 -25.63 14.13
CA LEU A 322 0.20 -24.33 14.80
C LEU A 322 0.05 -24.49 16.31
N ASN A 323 -0.97 -25.24 16.74
CA ASN A 323 -1.22 -25.47 18.15
C ASN A 323 -0.14 -26.34 18.80
N GLY A 324 0.37 -27.35 18.08
CA GLY A 324 1.45 -28.21 18.57
C GLY A 324 2.73 -27.44 18.84
N ILE A 325 3.21 -26.64 17.88
CA ILE A 325 4.39 -25.79 18.06
C ILE A 325 4.19 -24.80 19.20
N LYS A 326 3.03 -24.12 19.26
CA LYS A 326 2.71 -23.21 20.36
C LYS A 326 2.83 -23.90 21.72
N ASN A 327 2.10 -25.01 21.92
CA ASN A 327 2.06 -25.70 23.20
C ASN A 327 3.43 -26.23 23.62
N LEU A 328 4.19 -26.80 22.67
CA LEU A 328 5.52 -27.32 22.97
C LEU A 328 6.52 -26.20 23.26
N TYR A 329 6.46 -25.07 22.53
CA TYR A 329 7.35 -23.94 22.78
C TYR A 329 7.03 -23.21 24.09
N GLU A 330 5.74 -23.05 24.42
CA GLU A 330 5.30 -22.52 25.72
C GLU A 330 5.64 -23.44 26.91
N LYS A 331 6.04 -24.69 26.65
CA LYS A 331 6.51 -25.62 27.70
C LYS A 331 8.03 -25.79 27.75
N TYR A 332 8.68 -25.85 26.60
CA TYR A 332 10.08 -26.26 26.46
C TYR A 332 10.98 -25.23 25.78
N GLY A 333 10.41 -24.17 25.21
CA GLY A 333 11.17 -23.09 24.60
C GLY A 333 12.00 -22.34 25.64
N ASP A 334 13.26 -22.05 25.32
CA ASP A 334 14.21 -21.40 26.23
C ASP A 334 14.16 -19.87 26.19
N LYS A 335 13.46 -19.30 25.19
CA LYS A 335 13.30 -17.86 24.94
C LYS A 335 11.83 -17.42 24.90
N GLN A 336 11.04 -17.93 25.83
CA GLN A 336 9.64 -17.56 25.98
C GLN A 336 9.47 -16.05 26.23
N PRO A 337 8.35 -15.45 25.78
CA PRO A 337 8.09 -14.05 26.05
C PRO A 337 7.97 -13.80 27.54
N LYS A 338 8.37 -12.60 27.94
CA LYS A 338 8.29 -12.13 29.32
C LYS A 338 7.54 -10.80 29.34
N ASP A 339 6.76 -10.58 30.40
CA ASP A 339 6.17 -9.27 30.66
C ASP A 339 7.21 -8.27 31.18
N ASP A 340 6.78 -7.03 31.43
CA ASP A 340 7.64 -5.95 31.94
C ASP A 340 8.24 -6.24 33.32
N ARG A 341 7.74 -7.26 34.04
CA ARG A 341 8.23 -7.71 35.35
C ARG A 341 9.16 -8.93 35.23
N GLY A 342 9.44 -9.38 34.02
CA GLY A 342 10.29 -10.54 33.74
C GLY A 342 9.60 -11.89 33.94
N LYS A 343 8.29 -11.92 34.19
CA LYS A 343 7.51 -13.16 34.31
C LYS A 343 7.27 -13.75 32.93
N VAL A 344 7.46 -15.06 32.79
CA VAL A 344 7.10 -15.81 31.57
C VAL A 344 5.60 -15.69 31.30
N ILE A 345 5.27 -15.32 30.07
CA ILE A 345 3.90 -15.21 29.56
C ILE A 345 3.73 -16.08 28.31
N LYS A 346 2.48 -16.24 27.86
CA LYS A 346 2.15 -17.00 26.65
C LYS A 346 2.47 -16.22 25.38
N LEU A 347 2.58 -16.92 24.25
CA LEU A 347 2.87 -16.28 22.96
C LEU A 347 1.80 -15.25 22.59
N ASP A 348 0.52 -15.59 22.71
CA ASP A 348 -0.60 -14.70 22.37
C ASP A 348 -1.07 -13.82 23.54
N ASP A 349 -0.30 -13.73 24.63
CA ASP A 349 -0.64 -12.85 25.73
C ASP A 349 -0.68 -11.38 25.26
N SER A 350 -1.67 -10.62 25.71
CA SER A 350 -1.81 -9.20 25.38
C SER A 350 -0.62 -8.31 25.80
N ASN A 351 0.15 -8.79 26.78
CA ASN A 351 1.37 -8.13 27.24
C ASN A 351 2.60 -8.53 26.43
N ASN A 352 2.53 -9.56 25.59
CA ASN A 352 3.63 -9.89 24.69
C ASN A 352 3.73 -8.81 23.60
N LYS A 353 4.82 -8.03 23.63
CA LYS A 353 5.12 -6.96 22.66
C LYS A 353 6.01 -7.42 21.50
N ARG A 354 6.27 -8.73 21.40
CA ARG A 354 7.12 -9.33 20.37
C ARG A 354 6.33 -10.29 19.51
N THR A 355 6.67 -10.33 18.23
CA THR A 355 6.13 -11.31 17.29
C THR A 355 7.11 -12.46 17.11
N PHE A 356 6.65 -13.69 17.34
CA PHE A 356 7.47 -14.89 17.16
C PHE A 356 7.29 -15.44 15.76
N VAL A 357 8.40 -15.70 15.07
CA VAL A 357 8.41 -16.24 13.71
C VAL A 357 9.02 -17.63 13.76
N PHE A 358 8.18 -18.66 13.71
CA PHE A 358 8.61 -20.04 13.68
C PHE A 358 8.91 -20.46 12.25
N ILE A 359 10.18 -20.72 11.95
CA ILE A 359 10.62 -21.20 10.64
C ILE A 359 10.83 -22.70 10.76
N THR A 360 10.06 -23.48 10.00
CA THR A 360 9.92 -24.93 10.21
C THR A 360 10.31 -25.74 8.99
N ASP A 361 10.57 -27.03 9.22
CA ASP A 361 10.79 -28.05 8.21
C ASP A 361 9.59 -28.94 7.90
N PHE A 362 8.42 -28.60 8.46
CA PHE A 362 7.15 -29.21 8.09
C PHE A 362 6.78 -28.90 6.64
N ASP A 363 6.32 -29.92 5.93
CA ASP A 363 6.00 -29.89 4.49
C ASP A 363 4.57 -30.38 4.27
N ILE A 364 3.61 -29.46 4.42
CA ILE A 364 2.17 -29.78 4.42
C ILE A 364 1.42 -29.20 3.21
N GLY A 365 2.16 -28.69 2.21
CA GLY A 365 1.58 -28.01 1.04
C GLY A 365 1.12 -26.57 1.29
N TYR A 366 1.44 -25.98 2.45
CA TYR A 366 1.17 -24.57 2.78
C TYR A 366 2.47 -23.77 2.89
N ASN A 367 2.36 -22.45 2.73
CA ASN A 367 3.50 -21.53 2.79
C ASN A 367 3.72 -20.96 4.19
N GLY A 368 2.65 -20.53 4.85
CA GLY A 368 2.70 -19.99 6.20
C GLY A 368 1.31 -19.88 6.80
N LEU A 369 1.28 -19.53 8.09
CA LEU A 369 0.05 -19.25 8.81
C LEU A 369 0.35 -18.32 9.99
N ALA A 370 -0.47 -17.28 10.17
CA ALA A 370 -0.52 -16.54 11.41
C ALA A 370 -1.47 -17.18 12.42
N SER A 371 -1.09 -17.11 13.69
CA SER A 371 -1.98 -17.49 14.78
C SER A 371 -3.24 -16.64 14.82
N TYR A 372 -4.34 -17.26 15.25
CA TYR A 372 -5.62 -16.60 15.40
C TYR A 372 -6.42 -17.23 16.54
N ASP A 373 -7.35 -16.46 17.10
CA ASP A 373 -8.31 -16.88 18.11
C ASP A 373 -9.72 -16.43 17.69
N ASN A 374 -10.66 -17.38 17.76
CA ASN A 374 -12.09 -17.19 17.48
C ASN A 374 -12.98 -17.62 18.66
N SER A 375 -12.39 -18.05 19.78
CA SER A 375 -13.11 -18.65 20.91
C SER A 375 -14.10 -17.69 21.59
N SER A 376 -13.84 -16.38 21.53
CA SER A 376 -14.69 -15.34 22.11
C SER A 376 -15.80 -14.83 21.17
N GLY A 377 -15.98 -15.46 20.00
CA GLY A 377 -16.89 -14.98 18.95
C GLY A 377 -16.37 -13.74 18.20
N LYS A 378 -15.16 -13.28 18.51
CA LYS A 378 -14.45 -12.21 17.78
C LYS A 378 -13.13 -12.75 17.26
N PHE A 379 -12.94 -12.64 15.95
CA PHE A 379 -11.69 -13.00 15.31
C PHE A 379 -10.58 -12.04 15.71
N LYS A 380 -9.46 -12.58 16.20
CA LYS A 380 -8.25 -11.82 16.50
C LYS A 380 -7.03 -12.60 16.05
N PHE A 381 -6.10 -11.96 15.35
CA PHE A 381 -4.78 -12.53 15.08
C PHE A 381 -3.90 -12.51 16.34
N GLY A 382 -3.01 -13.49 16.45
CA GLY A 382 -2.07 -13.65 17.55
C GLY A 382 -0.67 -13.09 17.25
N ASN A 383 0.24 -13.27 18.21
CA ASN A 383 1.59 -12.69 18.18
C ASN A 383 2.65 -13.68 17.69
N TYR A 384 2.25 -14.70 16.94
CA TYR A 384 3.20 -15.57 16.28
C TYR A 384 2.71 -16.07 14.94
N ILE A 385 3.67 -16.43 14.09
CA ILE A 385 3.46 -16.98 12.76
C ILE A 385 4.32 -18.21 12.56
N ILE A 386 3.89 -19.09 11.66
CA ILE A 386 4.67 -20.21 11.16
C ILE A 386 4.97 -19.99 9.69
N ILE A 387 6.22 -20.21 9.31
CA ILE A 387 6.67 -20.35 7.93
C ILE A 387 7.04 -21.81 7.71
N PHE A 388 6.37 -22.45 6.75
CA PHE A 388 6.58 -23.84 6.39
C PHE A 388 7.74 -23.99 5.39
N LYS A 389 8.22 -25.22 5.24
CA LYS A 389 9.35 -25.56 4.37
C LYS A 389 9.21 -25.03 2.93
N PRO A 390 8.03 -25.06 2.25
CA PRO A 390 7.89 -24.54 0.89
C PRO A 390 8.20 -23.04 0.75
N ALA A 391 7.99 -22.24 1.81
CA ALA A 391 8.19 -20.80 1.81
C ALA A 391 9.45 -20.33 2.54
N LYS A 392 10.37 -21.23 2.89
CA LYS A 392 11.56 -20.90 3.69
C LYS A 392 12.50 -19.86 3.08
N LYS A 393 12.42 -19.58 1.78
CA LYS A 393 13.19 -18.53 1.08
C LYS A 393 12.32 -17.37 0.59
N ARG A 394 11.05 -17.33 1.00
CA ARG A 394 10.03 -16.42 0.49
C ARG A 394 9.74 -15.30 1.48
N ASN A 395 10.49 -14.22 1.35
CA ASN A 395 10.30 -13.07 2.22
C ASN A 395 8.94 -12.38 2.00
N ASP A 396 8.32 -12.56 0.83
CA ASP A 396 6.96 -12.08 0.55
C ASP A 396 5.91 -12.83 1.36
N THR A 397 6.05 -14.16 1.53
CA THR A 397 5.23 -14.93 2.46
C THR A 397 5.45 -14.47 3.88
N LEU A 398 6.71 -14.28 4.30
CA LEU A 398 7.01 -13.80 5.65
C LEU A 398 6.31 -12.47 5.95
N ALA A 399 6.40 -11.50 5.04
CA ALA A 399 5.74 -10.22 5.21
C ALA A 399 4.19 -10.33 5.20
N HIS A 400 3.63 -11.27 4.44
CA HIS A 400 2.20 -11.55 4.41
C HIS A 400 1.70 -12.11 5.76
N GLU A 401 2.36 -13.13 6.30
CA GLU A 401 1.99 -13.70 7.60
C GLU A 401 2.21 -12.71 8.75
N LEU A 402 3.29 -11.92 8.71
CA LEU A 402 3.48 -10.83 9.67
C LEU A 402 2.39 -9.76 9.55
N GLY A 403 1.91 -9.49 8.33
CA GLY A 403 0.75 -8.61 8.11
C GLY A 403 -0.49 -9.10 8.88
N HIS A 404 -0.78 -10.40 8.84
CA HIS A 404 -1.83 -11.00 9.67
C HIS A 404 -1.56 -10.81 11.16
N SER A 405 -0.35 -11.13 11.63
CA SER A 405 0.00 -10.93 13.05
C SER A 405 -0.13 -9.47 13.50
N PHE A 406 0.00 -8.50 12.58
CA PHE A 406 -0.27 -7.08 12.82
C PHE A 406 -1.72 -6.66 12.57
N GLY A 407 -2.65 -7.61 12.51
CA GLY A 407 -4.09 -7.37 12.45
C GLY A 407 -4.68 -7.23 11.05
N LEU A 408 -3.93 -7.48 9.98
CA LEU A 408 -4.45 -7.36 8.62
C LEU A 408 -5.20 -8.61 8.17
N PHE A 409 -6.37 -8.43 7.57
CA PHE A 409 -7.08 -9.48 6.85
C PHE A 409 -6.68 -9.50 5.39
N HIS A 410 -7.03 -10.57 4.66
CA HIS A 410 -6.86 -10.54 3.21
C HIS A 410 -7.72 -9.47 2.56
N VAL A 411 -7.23 -8.90 1.46
CA VAL A 411 -7.94 -7.81 0.79
C VAL A 411 -9.28 -8.23 0.19
N PHE A 412 -9.50 -9.53 -0.03
CA PHE A 412 -10.70 -10.10 -0.63
C PHE A 412 -11.71 -10.66 0.39
N GLU A 413 -11.40 -10.58 1.70
CA GLU A 413 -12.31 -11.00 2.77
C GLU A 413 -13.63 -10.21 2.75
N SER A 414 -14.63 -10.71 3.48
CA SER A 414 -15.95 -10.09 3.57
C SER A 414 -15.90 -8.63 4.04
N ILE A 415 -16.99 -7.88 3.81
CA ILE A 415 -17.04 -6.45 4.15
C ILE A 415 -16.88 -6.19 5.66
N ASP A 416 -17.26 -7.15 6.50
CA ASP A 416 -17.12 -7.08 7.96
C ASP A 416 -15.64 -7.13 8.38
N ALA A 417 -14.79 -7.80 7.60
CA ALA A 417 -13.34 -7.85 7.80
C ALA A 417 -12.60 -6.77 7.00
N ASN A 418 -13.05 -6.46 5.78
CA ASN A 418 -12.46 -5.45 4.91
C ASN A 418 -13.54 -4.68 4.14
N LYS A 419 -13.78 -3.44 4.55
CA LYS A 419 -14.81 -2.54 3.98
C LYS A 419 -14.72 -2.31 2.46
N PHE A 420 -13.55 -2.51 1.86
CA PHE A 420 -13.33 -2.24 0.43
C PHE A 420 -13.58 -3.47 -0.46
N GLN A 421 -13.20 -4.65 0.05
CA GLN A 421 -13.21 -5.96 -0.59
C GLN A 421 -12.71 -5.98 -2.06
N PHE A 422 -11.62 -6.69 -2.32
CA PHE A 422 -11.06 -6.84 -3.66
C PHE A 422 -11.40 -8.22 -4.26
N HIS A 423 -11.26 -8.34 -5.57
CA HIS A 423 -11.19 -9.65 -6.22
C HIS A 423 -9.83 -10.30 -5.94
N GLN A 424 -9.85 -11.51 -5.38
CA GLN A 424 -8.65 -12.30 -5.06
C GLN A 424 -7.74 -12.49 -6.28
N GLY A 425 -6.46 -12.18 -6.14
CA GLY A 425 -5.44 -12.36 -7.17
C GLY A 425 -5.46 -11.30 -8.27
N TYR A 426 -6.04 -10.12 -7.99
CA TYR A 426 -6.10 -8.99 -8.93
C TYR A 426 -5.47 -7.71 -8.37
N SER A 427 -4.87 -7.76 -7.19
CA SER A 427 -4.21 -6.60 -6.60
C SER A 427 -2.71 -6.79 -6.37
N ASN A 428 -1.99 -5.67 -6.32
CA ASN A 428 -0.59 -5.60 -5.93
C ASN A 428 -0.40 -5.51 -4.41
N LYS A 429 -1.45 -5.80 -3.64
CA LYS A 429 -1.44 -5.66 -2.19
C LYS A 429 -0.78 -6.88 -1.54
N VAL A 430 0.00 -6.64 -0.49
CA VAL A 430 0.69 -7.72 0.24
C VAL A 430 -0.31 -8.74 0.76
N MET A 431 -1.48 -8.28 1.21
CA MET A 431 -2.56 -9.10 1.76
C MET A 431 -3.46 -9.75 0.70
N ASP A 432 -3.06 -9.78 -0.57
CA ASP A 432 -3.74 -10.56 -1.61
C ASP A 432 -3.08 -11.93 -1.81
N TYR A 433 -3.67 -12.80 -2.63
CA TYR A 433 -3.10 -14.08 -3.01
C TYR A 433 -2.30 -14.02 -4.30
N LEU A 434 -1.39 -15.01 -4.45
CA LEU A 434 -0.61 -15.22 -5.66
C LEU A 434 -1.43 -15.87 -6.77
N GLN A 435 -2.57 -16.46 -6.43
CA GLN A 435 -3.48 -17.10 -7.37
C GLN A 435 -4.87 -16.47 -7.28
N ARG A 436 -5.51 -16.37 -8.43
CA ARG A 436 -6.92 -16.03 -8.60
C ARG A 436 -7.79 -17.24 -8.26
N LYS A 437 -9.10 -17.02 -8.14
CA LYS A 437 -10.07 -18.09 -7.83
C LYS A 437 -10.14 -19.19 -8.89
N ASP A 438 -9.78 -18.89 -10.14
CA ASP A 438 -9.71 -19.85 -11.24
C ASP A 438 -8.37 -20.61 -11.30
N GLY A 439 -7.47 -20.38 -10.33
CA GLY A 439 -6.14 -20.98 -10.27
C GLY A 439 -5.08 -20.25 -11.09
N SER A 440 -5.44 -19.26 -11.90
CA SER A 440 -4.47 -18.48 -12.68
C SER A 440 -3.64 -17.55 -11.78
N GLU A 441 -2.42 -17.22 -12.21
CA GLU A 441 -1.51 -16.40 -11.41
C GLU A 441 -1.97 -14.93 -11.31
N ASN A 442 -1.71 -14.33 -10.15
CA ASN A 442 -1.79 -12.91 -9.96
C ASN A 442 -0.63 -12.24 -10.71
N LYS A 443 -0.95 -11.52 -11.78
CA LYS A 443 0.03 -10.78 -12.60
C LYS A 443 0.73 -9.64 -11.86
N TYR A 444 0.24 -9.24 -10.70
CA TYR A 444 0.76 -8.12 -9.92
C TYR A 444 1.71 -8.60 -8.82
N ILE A 445 2.81 -7.87 -8.65
CA ILE A 445 3.74 -8.09 -7.55
C ILE A 445 3.12 -7.57 -6.24
N ARG A 446 2.87 -8.46 -5.28
CA ARG A 446 2.30 -8.17 -3.95
C ARG A 446 3.32 -7.48 -3.03
N ARG A 447 3.43 -6.15 -3.14
CA ARG A 447 4.44 -5.37 -2.41
C ARG A 447 3.90 -4.13 -1.70
N LEU A 448 2.64 -3.77 -1.92
CA LEU A 448 2.10 -2.53 -1.35
C LEU A 448 1.10 -2.82 -0.23
N PHE A 449 1.19 -2.05 0.84
CA PHE A 449 0.10 -1.94 1.81
C PHE A 449 -0.71 -0.68 1.49
N MET A 450 -2.01 -0.73 1.69
CA MET A 450 -2.90 0.42 1.61
C MET A 450 -2.75 1.31 2.85
N ARG A 451 -3.12 2.58 2.72
CA ARG A 451 -2.99 3.55 3.81
C ARG A 451 -3.71 3.12 5.08
N HIS A 452 -4.89 2.54 4.94
CA HIS A 452 -5.64 2.05 6.10
C HIS A 452 -4.96 0.84 6.76
N GLU A 453 -4.32 -0.04 5.98
CA GLU A 453 -3.54 -1.17 6.51
C GLU A 453 -2.35 -0.66 7.32
N TRP A 454 -1.71 0.44 6.88
CA TRP A 454 -0.67 1.09 7.69
C TRP A 454 -1.18 1.46 9.08
N TYR A 455 -2.36 2.07 9.18
CA TYR A 455 -2.94 2.44 10.47
C TYR A 455 -3.38 1.26 11.33
N ILE A 456 -3.83 0.16 10.72
CA ILE A 456 -4.17 -1.07 11.45
C ILE A 456 -2.90 -1.63 12.08
N MET A 457 -1.84 -1.82 11.28
CA MET A 457 -0.56 -2.34 11.80
C MET A 457 0.03 -1.45 12.89
N GLN A 458 -0.02 -0.12 12.73
CA GLN A 458 0.48 0.84 13.73
C GLN A 458 -0.25 0.77 15.09
N LYS A 459 -1.46 0.20 15.13
CA LYS A 459 -2.27 0.05 16.34
C LYS A 459 -2.17 -1.35 16.94
N ASP A 460 -1.50 -2.28 16.26
CA ASP A 460 -1.32 -3.62 16.78
C ASP A 460 -0.51 -3.62 18.08
N GLN A 461 -0.84 -4.55 18.99
CA GLN A 461 -0.22 -4.63 20.31
C GLN A 461 1.28 -4.95 20.28
N SER A 462 1.75 -5.65 19.24
CA SER A 462 3.15 -6.01 19.03
C SER A 462 3.94 -4.93 18.26
N VAL A 463 3.26 -3.85 17.85
CA VAL A 463 3.84 -2.69 17.18
C VAL A 463 3.83 -1.50 18.13
N VAL A 464 4.98 -1.24 18.75
CA VAL A 464 5.11 -0.18 19.76
C VAL A 464 5.44 1.16 19.12
N LYS A 465 4.86 2.23 19.63
CA LYS A 465 5.29 3.59 19.31
C LYS A 465 6.67 3.81 19.93
N ALA A 466 7.70 3.82 19.10
CA ALA A 466 9.09 3.84 19.55
C ALA A 466 9.57 5.28 19.80
N PHE A 467 9.20 6.21 18.92
CA PHE A 467 9.70 7.57 18.97
C PHE A 467 8.61 8.58 18.65
N TYR A 468 8.61 9.67 19.41
CA TYR A 468 7.74 10.82 19.22
C TYR A 468 8.61 12.07 19.11
N TYR A 469 8.41 12.82 18.04
CA TYR A 469 9.07 14.11 17.89
C TYR A 469 8.41 15.10 18.86
N LYS A 470 9.19 15.59 19.83
CA LYS A 470 8.69 16.51 20.86
C LYS A 470 8.57 17.97 20.38
N GLY A 471 9.12 18.29 19.21
CA GLY A 471 9.28 19.68 18.77
C GLY A 471 10.37 20.38 19.59
N ASN A 472 11.09 21.27 18.93
CA ASN A 472 11.76 22.37 19.60
C ASN A 472 10.91 23.62 19.39
#